data_AF-A0A6N7AQS9-F1
#
_entry.id   AF-A0A6N7AQS9-F1
#
_cell.length_a   1.000
_cell.length_b   1.000
_cell.length_c   1.000
_cell.angle_alpha   90.00
_cell.angle_beta   90.00
_cell.angle_gamma   90.00
#
_symmetry.space_group_name_H-M   'P 1'
#
loop_
_entity.id
_entity.type
_entity.pdbx_description
1 polymer ?
#
loop_
_entity_poly.entity_id
_entity_poly.type
_entity_poly.pdbx_seq_one_letter_code
_entity_poly.pdbx_strand_id
1 'polypeptide(L)'
;MRLTLCSEPQKSKGFSLLEVMVSISILGIALVTLFQLFSISLRSVKKSEDYSIALIHARSIMDEAYALPKLTAGSESFDFEGGFKGIRTVSLKPSEEKIKSYEITAAVSWPPSGKLELKGLKTYYDPEE
;
A
#
# COMPACT_ATOMS: atom_id res chain seq x y z
N MET A 1 -9.20 -80.15 26.08
CA MET A 1 -9.90 -78.95 26.61
C MET A 1 -9.46 -77.76 25.78
N ARG A 2 -10.31 -77.27 24.87
CA ARG A 2 -9.96 -76.22 23.89
C ARG A 2 -10.93 -75.05 24.12
N LEU A 3 -10.42 -73.96 24.69
CA LEU A 3 -11.17 -72.71 24.86
C LEU A 3 -11.10 -71.95 23.53
N THR A 4 -12.14 -72.03 22.72
CA THR A 4 -12.35 -71.13 21.59
C THR A 4 -12.89 -69.82 22.12
N LEU A 5 -12.03 -68.80 22.17
CA LEU A 5 -12.43 -67.40 22.35
C LEU A 5 -13.30 -66.99 21.16
N CYS A 6 -14.57 -66.69 21.40
CA CYS A 6 -15.43 -66.03 20.42
C CYS A 6 -14.90 -64.61 20.19
N SER A 7 -14.39 -64.33 19.00
CA SER A 7 -14.10 -62.97 18.55
C SER A 7 -15.42 -62.28 18.25
N GLU A 8 -15.70 -61.16 18.92
CA GLU A 8 -16.83 -60.31 18.55
C GLU A 8 -16.64 -59.75 17.13
N PRO A 9 -17.68 -59.72 16.29
CA PRO A 9 -17.60 -59.11 14.97
C PRO A 9 -17.46 -57.60 15.12
N GLN A 10 -16.31 -57.07 14.72
CA GLN A 10 -16.07 -55.63 14.65
C GLN A 10 -17.00 -55.02 13.59
N LYS A 11 -18.03 -54.28 14.03
CA LYS A 11 -18.92 -53.54 13.12
C LYS A 11 -18.12 -52.45 12.39
N SER A 12 -17.81 -52.69 11.12
CA SER A 12 -17.29 -51.67 10.21
C SER A 12 -18.28 -50.52 10.09
N LYS A 13 -18.00 -49.40 10.77
CA LYS A 13 -18.78 -48.16 10.63
C LYS A 13 -18.39 -47.50 9.32
N GLY A 14 -19.23 -47.66 8.29
CA GLY A 14 -19.10 -46.90 7.04
C GLY A 14 -19.48 -45.43 7.25
N PHE A 15 -18.99 -44.55 6.37
CA PHE A 15 -19.37 -43.14 6.34
C PHE A 15 -20.86 -42.99 6.06
N SER A 16 -21.53 -42.12 6.81
CA SER A 16 -22.93 -41.79 6.55
C SER A 16 -23.04 -40.92 5.30
N LEU A 17 -24.13 -41.07 4.52
CA LEU A 17 -24.41 -40.18 3.40
C LEU A 17 -24.45 -38.71 3.82
N LEU A 18 -24.96 -38.44 5.03
CA LEU A 18 -24.97 -37.10 5.63
C LEU A 18 -23.55 -36.56 5.87
N GLU A 19 -22.61 -37.43 6.23
CA GLU A 19 -21.23 -37.05 6.52
C GLU A 19 -20.50 -36.59 5.26
N VAL A 20 -20.72 -37.29 4.14
CA VAL A 20 -20.18 -36.89 2.83
C VAL A 20 -20.80 -35.56 2.38
N MET A 21 -22.11 -35.38 2.54
CA MET A 21 -22.78 -34.12 2.21
C MET A 21 -22.25 -32.95 3.04
N VAL A 22 -22.10 -33.13 4.35
CA VAL A 22 -21.55 -32.12 5.25
C VAL A 22 -20.09 -31.81 4.89
N SER A 23 -19.29 -32.83 4.59
CA SER A 23 -17.88 -32.67 4.20
C SER A 23 -17.73 -31.83 2.93
N ILE A 24 -18.51 -32.16 1.89
CA ILE A 24 -18.53 -31.39 0.64
C ILE A 24 -19.04 -29.96 0.88
N SER A 25 -20.02 -29.78 1.77
CA SER A 25 -20.53 -28.45 2.14
C SER A 25 -19.45 -27.59 2.79
N ILE A 26 -18.73 -28.14 3.78
CA ILE A 26 -17.62 -27.46 4.44
C ILE A 26 -16.50 -27.15 3.44
N LEU A 27 -16.17 -28.10 2.56
CA LEU A 27 -15.17 -27.90 1.51
C LEU A 27 -15.57 -26.76 0.56
N GLY A 28 -16.83 -26.69 0.15
CA GLY A 28 -17.35 -25.61 -0.69
C GLY A 28 -17.19 -24.24 -0.02
N ILE A 29 -17.55 -24.13 1.25
CA ILE A 29 -17.38 -22.89 2.02
C ILE A 29 -15.90 -22.50 2.12
N ALA A 30 -15.02 -23.47 2.41
CA ALA A 30 -13.58 -23.23 2.53
C ALA A 30 -12.94 -22.75 1.21
N LEU A 31 -13.37 -23.28 0.07
CA LEU A 31 -12.86 -22.83 -1.23
C LEU A 31 -13.31 -21.39 -1.55
N VAL A 32 -14.56 -21.05 -1.26
CA VAL A 32 -15.07 -19.69 -1.44
C VAL A 32 -14.29 -18.69 -0.59
N THR A 33 -14.04 -19.00 0.68
CA THR A 33 -13.26 -18.12 1.56
C THR A 33 -11.81 -17.99 1.09
N LEU A 34 -11.20 -19.07 0.59
CA LEU A 34 -9.84 -19.04 0.04
C LEU A 34 -9.72 -18.09 -1.17
N PHE A 35 -10.67 -18.14 -2.11
CA PHE A 35 -10.67 -17.23 -3.27
C PHE A 35 -10.93 -15.78 -2.88
N GLN A 36 -11.78 -15.54 -1.87
CA GLN A 36 -12.00 -14.20 -1.32
C GLN A 36 -10.71 -13.64 -0.71
N LEU A 37 -10.00 -14.43 0.11
CA LEU A 37 -8.72 -14.04 0.69
C LEU A 37 -7.69 -13.73 -0.38
N PHE A 38 -7.56 -14.59 -1.40
CA PHE A 38 -6.63 -14.35 -2.50
C PHE A 38 -6.92 -13.03 -3.23
N SER A 39 -8.20 -12.75 -3.51
CA SER A 39 -8.62 -11.50 -4.13
C SER A 39 -8.29 -10.27 -3.29
N ILE A 40 -8.43 -10.37 -1.96
CA ILE A 40 -8.07 -9.31 -1.02
C ILE A 40 -6.55 -9.11 -1.01
N SER A 41 -5.77 -10.19 -0.96
CA SER A 41 -4.31 -10.14 -0.98
C SER A 41 -3.78 -9.46 -2.24
N LEU A 42 -4.29 -9.83 -3.43
CA LEU A 42 -3.88 -9.19 -4.69
C LEU A 42 -4.18 -7.69 -4.71
N ARG A 43 -5.36 -7.28 -4.25
CA ARG A 43 -5.70 -5.85 -4.13
C ARG A 43 -4.79 -5.12 -3.15
N SER A 44 -4.40 -5.76 -2.04
CA SER A 44 -3.48 -5.17 -1.07
C SER A 44 -2.07 -5.00 -1.66
N VAL A 45 -1.59 -5.98 -2.43
CA VAL A 45 -0.29 -5.89 -3.11
C VAL A 45 -0.31 -4.74 -4.12
N LYS A 46 -1.34 -4.65 -4.97
CA LYS A 46 -1.49 -3.54 -5.93
C LYS A 46 -1.47 -2.19 -5.23
N LYS A 47 -2.23 -2.05 -4.14
CA LYS A 47 -2.25 -0.81 -3.35
C LYS A 47 -0.85 -0.44 -2.85
N SER A 48 -0.11 -1.41 -2.30
CA SER A 48 1.26 -1.18 -1.82
C SER A 48 2.23 -0.78 -2.94
N GLU A 49 2.08 -1.38 -4.11
CA GLU A 49 2.84 -1.01 -5.31
C GLU A 49 2.55 0.45 -5.72
N ASP A 50 1.27 0.83 -5.80
CA ASP A 50 0.89 2.20 -6.18
C ASP A 50 1.45 3.24 -5.21
N TYR A 51 1.46 2.96 -3.90
CA TYR A 51 2.11 3.84 -2.91
C TYR A 51 3.62 3.93 -3.12
N SER A 52 4.27 2.83 -3.48
CA SER A 52 5.71 2.81 -3.72
C SER A 52 6.07 3.65 -4.95
N ILE A 53 5.28 3.53 -6.02
CA ILE A 53 5.41 4.34 -7.24
C ILE A 53 5.17 5.82 -6.92
N ALA A 54 4.10 6.15 -6.20
CA ALA A 54 3.81 7.52 -5.77
C ALA A 54 4.94 8.12 -4.93
N LEU A 55 5.54 7.32 -4.04
CA LEU A 55 6.66 7.74 -3.21
C LEU A 55 7.90 8.06 -4.04
N ILE A 56 8.21 7.25 -5.05
CA ILE A 56 9.31 7.49 -5.98
C ILE A 56 9.09 8.81 -6.73
N HIS A 57 7.88 9.04 -7.27
CA HIS A 57 7.55 10.29 -7.95
C HIS A 57 7.62 11.50 -7.02
N ALA A 58 7.04 11.41 -5.83
CA ALA A 58 7.06 12.49 -4.85
C ALA A 58 8.51 12.81 -4.43
N ARG A 59 9.35 11.79 -4.27
CA ARG A 59 10.77 11.97 -3.95
C ARG A 59 11.53 12.60 -5.11
N SER A 60 11.28 12.19 -6.35
CA SER A 60 11.86 12.83 -7.53
C SER A 60 11.53 14.31 -7.59
N ILE A 61 10.27 14.69 -7.34
CA ILE A 61 9.83 16.10 -7.31
C ILE A 61 10.56 16.89 -6.21
N MET A 62 10.72 16.28 -5.02
CA MET A 62 11.46 16.92 -3.93
C MET A 62 12.95 17.04 -4.24
N ASP A 63 13.59 15.98 -4.73
CA ASP A 63 15.02 15.96 -5.04
C ASP A 63 15.35 17.02 -6.11
N GLU A 64 14.49 17.19 -7.12
CA GLU A 64 14.61 18.27 -8.10
C GLU A 64 14.51 19.65 -7.43
N ALA A 65 13.56 19.85 -6.51
CA ALA A 65 13.42 21.11 -5.77
C ALA A 65 14.65 21.40 -4.88
N TYR A 66 15.23 20.36 -4.28
CA TYR A 66 16.45 20.48 -3.49
C TYR A 66 17.68 20.79 -4.36
N ALA A 67 17.73 20.31 -5.59
CA ALA A 67 18.81 20.60 -6.54
C ALA A 67 18.79 22.05 -7.08
N LEU A 68 17.64 22.74 -7.05
CA LEU A 68 17.54 24.12 -7.54
C LEU A 68 18.39 25.08 -6.67
N PRO A 69 19.26 25.92 -7.28
CA PRO A 69 20.09 26.88 -6.54
C PRO A 69 19.26 27.91 -5.77
N LYS A 70 18.15 28.36 -6.37
CA LYS A 70 17.19 29.29 -5.78
C LYS A 70 15.79 28.74 -5.95
N LEU A 71 15.03 28.74 -4.86
CA LEU A 71 13.62 28.36 -4.89
C LEU A 71 12.75 29.58 -5.17
N THR A 72 11.90 29.47 -6.18
CA THR A 72 10.86 30.44 -6.48
C THR A 72 9.56 29.97 -5.86
N ALA A 73 8.85 30.85 -5.16
CA ALA A 73 7.53 30.53 -4.63
C ALA A 73 6.56 30.28 -5.80
N GLY A 74 5.77 29.22 -5.72
CA GLY A 74 4.90 28.82 -6.81
C GLY A 74 4.37 27.40 -6.66
N SER A 75 3.51 27.02 -7.61
CA SER A 75 3.01 25.67 -7.77
C SER A 75 3.33 25.17 -9.17
N GLU A 76 3.78 23.92 -9.29
CA GLU A 76 4.05 23.26 -10.56
C GLU A 76 3.42 21.88 -10.58
N SER A 77 2.79 21.54 -11.70
CA SER A 77 2.13 20.25 -11.90
C SER A 77 2.94 19.35 -12.82
N PHE A 78 2.94 18.06 -12.51
CA PHE A 78 3.64 17.01 -13.24
C PHE A 78 2.65 15.90 -13.58
N ASP A 79 2.70 15.39 -14.80
CA ASP A 79 1.95 14.20 -15.21
C ASP A 79 2.94 13.05 -15.41
N PHE A 80 2.64 11.91 -14.81
CA PHE A 80 3.43 10.70 -14.93
C PHE A 80 2.61 9.58 -15.60
N GLU A 81 3.30 8.54 -16.06
CA GLU A 81 2.65 7.36 -16.62
C GLU A 81 1.73 6.68 -15.59
N GLY A 82 0.73 5.94 -16.08
CA GLY A 82 -0.23 5.24 -15.21
C GLY A 82 -1.27 6.14 -14.53
N GLY A 83 -1.37 7.42 -14.93
CA GLY A 83 -2.37 8.36 -14.40
C GLY A 83 -1.98 9.03 -13.08
N PHE A 84 -0.72 8.91 -12.67
CA PHE A 84 -0.18 9.60 -11.50
C PHE A 84 0.01 11.09 -11.83
N LYS A 85 -0.43 11.96 -10.92
CA LYS A 85 -0.31 13.41 -11.04
C LYS A 85 0.42 13.98 -9.83
N GLY A 86 1.52 14.66 -10.08
CA GLY A 86 2.33 15.36 -9.07
C GLY A 86 2.01 16.85 -9.02
N ILE A 87 2.11 17.44 -7.85
CA ILE A 87 2.07 18.89 -7.63
C ILE A 87 3.17 19.24 -6.64
N ARG A 88 4.04 20.18 -7.02
CA ARG A 88 5.04 20.80 -6.15
C ARG A 88 4.53 22.17 -5.74
N THR A 89 4.45 22.43 -4.44
CA THR A 89 4.15 23.76 -3.90
C THR A 89 5.30 24.25 -3.05
N VAL A 90 5.81 25.43 -3.35
CA VAL A 90 6.87 26.09 -2.58
C VAL A 90 6.29 27.36 -1.95
N SER A 91 6.29 27.40 -0.61
CA SER A 91 5.86 28.56 0.16
C SER A 91 7.02 29.14 0.98
N LEU A 92 7.08 30.46 1.07
CA LEU A 92 8.08 31.16 1.88
C LEU A 92 7.55 31.27 3.30
N LYS A 93 8.25 30.67 4.27
CA LYS A 93 8.00 30.93 5.69
C LYS A 93 8.99 32.00 6.15
N PRO A 94 8.52 33.21 6.52
CA PRO A 94 9.39 34.18 7.17
C PRO A 94 9.85 33.58 8.50
N SER A 95 11.16 33.39 8.63
CA SER A 95 11.84 32.94 9.85
C SER A 95 12.69 34.09 10.37
N GLU A 96 12.92 34.14 11.68
CA GLU A 96 13.51 35.28 12.38
C GLU A 96 14.90 35.65 11.81
N GLU A 97 15.12 36.96 11.78
CA GLU A 97 16.26 37.74 11.26
C GLU A 97 17.43 36.94 10.65
N LYS A 98 17.47 36.94 9.30
CA LYS A 98 18.57 36.52 8.37
C LYS A 98 18.48 35.14 7.70
N ILE A 99 17.59 34.23 8.09
CA ILE A 99 17.43 32.92 7.39
C ILE A 99 16.08 32.85 6.67
N LYS A 100 16.09 32.77 5.34
CA LYS A 100 14.86 32.52 4.56
C LYS A 100 14.57 31.02 4.56
N SER A 101 13.48 30.60 5.18
CA SER A 101 13.03 29.19 5.15
C SER A 101 11.94 28.98 4.11
N TYR A 102 12.13 28.00 3.23
CA TYR A 102 11.14 27.56 2.25
C TYR A 102 10.55 26.22 2.68
N GLU A 103 9.23 26.11 2.67
CA GLU A 103 8.52 24.84 2.82
C GLU A 103 8.19 24.32 1.42
N ILE A 104 8.70 23.13 1.10
CA ILE A 104 8.49 22.43 -0.16
C ILE A 104 7.50 21.31 0.13
N THR A 105 6.36 21.30 -0.55
CA THR A 105 5.38 20.22 -0.49
C THR A 105 5.31 19.53 -1.84
N ALA A 106 5.56 18.22 -1.87
CA ALA A 106 5.35 17.37 -3.04
C ALA A 106 4.13 16.47 -2.79
N ALA A 107 3.05 16.69 -3.54
CA ALA A 107 1.84 15.89 -3.48
C ALA A 107 1.70 15.06 -4.75
N VAL A 108 1.42 13.77 -4.62
CA VAL A 108 1.15 12.87 -5.75
C VAL A 108 -0.22 12.24 -5.56
N SER A 109 -1.06 12.24 -6.59
CA SER A 109 -2.38 11.63 -6.62
C SER A 109 -2.51 10.65 -7.78
N TRP A 110 -3.28 9.58 -7.60
CA TRP A 110 -3.52 8.57 -8.63
C TRP A 110 -4.93 7.95 -8.51
N PRO A 111 -5.50 7.45 -9.62
CA PRO A 111 -6.78 6.75 -9.59
C PRO A 111 -6.69 5.46 -8.75
N PRO A 112 -7.79 5.03 -8.10
CA PRO A 112 -9.12 5.64 -8.10
C PRO A 112 -9.26 6.85 -7.15
N SER A 113 -8.44 6.95 -6.11
CA SER A 113 -8.48 8.05 -5.12
C SER A 113 -7.26 8.06 -4.20
N GLY A 114 -6.12 7.51 -4.66
CA GLY A 114 -4.88 7.49 -3.91
C GLY A 114 -4.24 8.88 -3.85
N LYS A 115 -3.69 9.23 -2.68
CA LYS A 115 -2.93 10.47 -2.48
C LYS A 115 -1.78 10.21 -1.51
N LEU A 116 -0.64 10.82 -1.81
CA LEU A 116 0.55 10.84 -0.97
C LEU A 116 1.07 12.28 -0.94
N GLU A 117 1.51 12.74 0.23
CA GLU A 117 2.12 14.05 0.39
C GLU A 117 3.43 13.91 1.17
N LEU A 118 4.49 14.53 0.65
CA LEU A 118 5.76 14.70 1.32
C LEU A 118 5.99 16.19 1.58
N LYS A 119 6.47 16.52 2.77
CA LYS A 119 6.85 17.88 3.16
C LYS A 119 8.32 17.91 3.48
N GLY A 120 9.00 18.93 2.99
CA GLY A 120 10.40 19.21 3.22
C GLY A 120 10.61 20.68 3.56
N LEU A 121 11.66 20.96 4.33
CA LEU A 121 12.12 22.32 4.59
C LEU A 121 13.47 22.51 3.90
N LYS A 122 13.67 23.67 3.26
CA LYS A 122 14.96 24.11 2.74
C LYS A 122 15.23 25.51 3.27
N THR A 123 16.30 25.66 4.04
CA THR A 123 16.76 26.96 4.53
C THR A 123 17.81 27.50 3.57
N TYR A 124 17.63 28.75 3.13
CA TYR A 124 18.61 29.46 2.32
C TYR A 124 19.30 30.51 3.19
N TYR A 125 20.62 30.44 3.28
CA TYR A 125 21.45 31.50 3.84
C TYR A 125 21.81 32.45 2.69
N ASP A 126 21.43 33.72 2.81
CA ASP A 126 21.77 34.77 1.85
C ASP A 126 23.07 35.43 2.37
N PRO A 127 24.26 35.13 1.80
CA PRO A 127 25.53 35.65 2.33
C PRO A 127 25.83 37.09 1.90
N GLU A 128 24.98 37.73 1.09
CA GLU A 128 25.23 39.08 0.56
C GLU A 128 24.43 40.15 1.30
N GLU A 129 25.12 40.83 2.22
CA GLU A 129 24.99 42.26 2.47
C GLU A 129 26.33 42.93 2.10
#